data_AF-A0A6V6ZQT9-F1
#
_entry.id   AF-A0A6V6ZQT9-F1
#
_cell.length_a   1.000
_cell.length_b   1.000
_cell.length_c   1.000
_cell.angle_alpha   90.00
_cell.angle_beta   90.00
_cell.angle_gamma   90.00
#
_symmetry.space_group_name_H-M   'P 1'
#
loop_
_entity.id
_entity.type
_entity.pdbx_description
1 polymer ?
#
loop_
_entity_poly.entity_id
_entity_poly.type
_entity_poly.pdbx_seq_one_letter_code
_entity_poly.pdbx_strand_id
1 'polypeptide(L)'
;MNPPDDHHAAIAQVTASIPGMQGEGPLFQAPWQTRIFSLIVAMVQNRTFPWAAFQGRLADMITAMEQKELAQSADTVESRYFDCWLEAAEDTLIDQGLLTEQDVNNKIKSLGRLIAQTRHEQTVRHKNLAAD
;
A
#
# COMPACT_ATOMS: atom_id res chain seq x y z
N MET A 1 27.06 18.30 -15.56
CA MET A 1 27.30 17.34 -14.46
C MET A 1 26.78 18.01 -13.20
N ASN A 2 25.55 17.71 -12.76
CA ASN A 2 25.09 18.24 -11.46
C ASN A 2 25.73 17.39 -10.35
N PRO A 3 26.31 17.99 -9.31
CA PRO A 3 26.94 17.26 -8.23
C PRO A 3 25.89 16.46 -7.43
N PRO A 4 26.26 15.28 -6.91
CA PRO A 4 25.33 14.38 -6.21
C PRO A 4 24.69 14.98 -4.94
N ASP A 5 25.26 16.06 -4.39
CA ASP A 5 24.75 16.74 -3.18
C ASP A 5 23.49 17.60 -3.42
N ASP A 6 23.22 18.02 -4.66
CA ASP A 6 22.07 18.89 -4.99
C ASP A 6 20.72 18.15 -4.84
N HIS A 7 20.72 16.82 -4.98
CA HIS A 7 19.49 16.03 -4.89
C HIS A 7 18.95 15.94 -3.46
N HIS A 8 19.82 15.79 -2.46
CA HIS A 8 19.39 15.74 -1.06
C HIS A 8 18.84 17.08 -0.58
N ALA A 9 19.47 18.19 -0.98
CA ALA A 9 18.97 19.53 -0.69
C ALA A 9 17.62 19.79 -1.36
N ALA A 10 17.47 19.40 -2.63
CA ALA A 10 16.21 19.51 -3.36
C ALA A 10 15.09 18.66 -2.72
N ILE A 11 15.39 17.43 -2.31
CA ILE A 11 14.42 16.54 -1.63
C ILE A 11 14.02 17.13 -0.27
N ALA A 12 14.97 17.65 0.51
CA ALA A 12 14.68 18.28 1.80
C ALA A 12 13.80 19.54 1.65
N GLN A 13 14.06 20.36 0.63
CA GLN A 13 13.25 21.55 0.32
C GLN A 13 11.82 21.17 -0.05
N VAL A 14 11.64 20.13 -0.88
CA VAL A 14 10.31 19.62 -1.27
C VAL A 14 9.58 19.04 -0.06
N THR A 15 10.27 18.23 0.75
CA THR A 15 9.75 17.66 2.00
C THR A 15 9.24 18.74 2.94
N ALA A 16 10.02 19.80 3.17
CA ALA A 16 9.64 20.91 4.03
C ALA A 16 8.44 21.73 3.52
N SER A 17 8.13 21.62 2.23
CA SER A 17 7.04 22.34 1.57
C SER A 17 5.72 21.55 1.56
N ILE A 18 5.73 20.27 1.95
CA ILE A 18 4.54 19.40 1.98
C ILE A 18 3.88 19.54 3.36
N PRO A 19 2.65 20.06 3.44
CA PRO A 19 1.92 20.15 4.71
C PRO A 19 1.73 18.75 5.34
N GLY A 20 2.10 18.60 6.61
CA GLY A 20 2.04 17.32 7.34
C GLY A 20 3.35 16.55 7.40
N MET A 21 4.42 17.02 6.75
CA MET A 21 5.74 16.40 6.80
C MET A 21 6.67 16.99 7.90
N GLN A 22 6.26 18.07 8.56
CA GLN A 22 6.90 18.62 9.76
C GLN A 22 6.05 18.26 11.00
N GLY A 23 6.38 17.13 11.66
CA GLY A 23 5.62 16.55 12.78
C GLY A 23 6.06 15.12 13.11
N GLU A 24 5.24 14.39 13.89
CA GLU A 24 5.38 12.96 14.28
C GLU A 24 5.35 12.01 13.07
N GLY A 25 6.33 12.10 12.17
CA GLY A 25 6.49 11.18 11.04
C GLY A 25 5.30 11.11 10.07
N PRO A 26 5.43 10.31 8.99
CA PRO A 26 4.31 10.03 8.10
C PRO A 26 3.34 9.03 8.76
N LEU A 27 2.05 9.40 8.86
CA LEU A 27 0.97 8.54 9.38
C LEU A 27 0.86 7.19 8.62
N PHE A 28 1.32 7.16 7.37
CA PHE A 28 1.39 5.97 6.54
C PHE A 28 2.82 5.79 6.02
N GLN A 29 3.42 4.64 6.32
CA GLN A 29 4.77 4.26 5.92
C GLN A 29 4.86 3.87 4.44
N ALA A 30 3.74 3.52 3.79
CA ALA A 30 3.71 3.17 2.39
C ALA A 30 2.46 3.71 1.66
N PRO A 31 2.57 4.08 0.36
CA PRO A 31 1.44 4.64 -0.39
C PRO A 31 0.21 3.73 -0.48
N TRP A 32 0.40 2.41 -0.38
CA TRP A 32 -0.72 1.46 -0.42
C TRP A 32 -1.56 1.49 0.86
N GLN A 33 -0.96 1.84 2.02
CA GLN A 33 -1.65 1.88 3.31
C GLN A 33 -2.72 2.98 3.31
N THR A 34 -2.40 4.18 2.79
CA THR A 34 -3.38 5.24 2.60
C THR A 34 -4.48 4.84 1.62
N ARG A 35 -4.13 4.13 0.54
CA ARG A 35 -5.10 3.71 -0.48
C ARG A 35 -6.16 2.76 0.09
N ILE A 36 -5.73 1.73 0.81
CA ILE A 36 -6.68 0.78 1.41
C ILE A 36 -7.53 1.48 2.47
N PHE A 37 -6.91 2.32 3.31
CA PHE A 37 -7.59 3.12 4.32
C PHE A 37 -8.73 3.96 3.71
N SER A 38 -8.39 4.79 2.73
CA SER A 38 -9.37 5.66 2.06
C SER A 38 -10.46 4.87 1.35
N LEU A 39 -10.14 3.71 0.78
CA LEU A 39 -11.12 2.87 0.08
C LEU A 39 -12.24 2.41 1.01
N ILE A 40 -11.88 1.78 2.14
CA ILE A 40 -12.86 1.26 3.10
C ILE A 40 -13.63 2.40 3.76
N VAL A 41 -12.97 3.50 4.14
CA VAL A 41 -13.65 4.67 4.71
C VAL A 41 -14.67 5.24 3.73
N ALA A 42 -14.31 5.39 2.45
CA ALA A 42 -15.23 5.89 1.43
C ALA A 42 -16.43 4.95 1.23
N MET A 43 -16.24 3.63 1.22
CA MET A 43 -17.34 2.66 1.09
C MET A 43 -18.30 2.72 2.28
N VAL A 44 -17.77 2.87 3.49
CA VAL A 44 -18.58 3.00 4.71
C VAL A 44 -19.35 4.32 4.71
N GLN A 45 -18.71 5.43 4.32
CA GLN A 45 -19.38 6.73 4.18
C GLN A 45 -20.50 6.70 3.13
N ASN A 46 -20.29 5.96 2.04
CA ASN A 46 -21.29 5.73 1.00
C ASN A 46 -22.34 4.67 1.36
N ARG A 47 -22.31 4.11 2.58
CA ARG A 47 -23.23 3.08 3.08
C ARG A 47 -23.24 1.79 2.26
N THR A 48 -22.16 1.49 1.56
CA THR A 48 -22.00 0.22 0.84
C THR A 48 -22.05 -0.96 1.82
N PHE A 49 -21.43 -0.81 2.99
CA PHE A 49 -21.53 -1.73 4.12
C PHE A 49 -21.33 -0.97 5.43
N PRO A 50 -21.84 -1.47 6.57
CA PRO A 50 -21.63 -0.83 7.87
C PRO A 50 -20.19 -1.02 8.36
N TRP A 51 -19.67 -0.03 9.09
CA TRP A 51 -18.33 -0.10 9.70
C TRP A 51 -18.08 -1.39 10.49
N ALA A 52 -19.11 -1.88 11.19
CA ALA A 52 -19.04 -3.11 11.98
C ALA A 52 -18.69 -4.36 11.15
N ALA A 53 -19.05 -4.41 9.86
CA ALA A 53 -18.73 -5.53 8.98
C ALA A 53 -17.21 -5.68 8.75
N PHE A 54 -16.48 -4.56 8.76
CA PHE A 54 -15.04 -4.52 8.65
C PHE A 54 -14.34 -4.58 10.02
N GLN A 55 -14.84 -3.82 11.00
CA GLN A 55 -14.19 -3.66 12.31
C GLN A 55 -14.01 -4.99 13.05
N GLY A 56 -15.00 -5.88 13.00
CA GLY A 56 -14.91 -7.20 13.66
C GLY A 56 -13.76 -8.03 13.08
N ARG A 57 -13.71 -8.13 11.75
CA ARG A 57 -12.66 -8.86 11.04
C ARG A 57 -11.27 -8.29 11.33
N LEU A 58 -11.14 -6.97 11.34
CA LEU A 58 -9.87 -6.32 11.70
C LEU A 58 -9.41 -6.69 13.11
N ALA A 59 -10.32 -6.67 14.09
CA ALA A 59 -9.99 -7.03 15.46
C ALA A 59 -9.54 -8.50 15.58
N ASP A 60 -10.20 -9.41 14.85
CA ASP A 60 -9.84 -10.82 14.80
C ASP A 60 -8.44 -11.02 14.21
N MET A 61 -8.12 -10.34 13.09
CA MET A 61 -6.80 -10.40 12.44
C MET A 61 -5.68 -9.86 13.34
N ILE A 62 -5.91 -8.72 13.99
CA ILE A 62 -4.94 -8.14 14.94
C ILE A 62 -4.71 -9.10 16.12
N THR A 63 -5.77 -9.65 16.69
CA THR A 63 -5.66 -10.61 17.81
C THR A 63 -4.86 -11.85 17.40
N ALA A 64 -5.14 -12.40 16.21
CA ALA A 64 -4.41 -13.56 15.68
C ALA A 64 -2.93 -13.24 15.37
N MET A 65 -2.64 -12.02 14.94
CA MET A 65 -1.28 -11.53 14.71
C MET A 65 -0.52 -11.39 16.04
N GLU A 66 -1.10 -10.70 17.03
CA GLU A 66 -0.49 -10.48 18.34
C GLU A 66 -0.18 -11.79 19.07
N GLN A 67 -1.06 -12.80 18.95
CA GLN A 67 -0.83 -14.13 19.53
C GLN A 67 0.37 -14.87 18.94
N LYS A 68 0.77 -14.55 17.71
CA LYS A 68 1.87 -15.24 17.00
C LYS A 68 3.23 -14.61 17.28
N GLU A 69 3.29 -13.41 17.84
CA GLU A 69 4.53 -12.62 17.90
C GLU A 69 4.99 -12.34 19.35
N LEU A 70 6.17 -12.84 19.71
CA LEU A 70 6.90 -12.44 20.91
C LEU A 70 7.98 -11.41 20.50
N ALA A 71 7.81 -10.16 20.95
CA ALA A 71 8.77 -9.05 20.91
C ALA A 71 9.27 -8.59 19.52
N GLN A 72 8.69 -7.50 19.00
CA GLN A 72 9.13 -6.83 17.77
C GLN A 72 9.21 -5.30 17.92
N SER A 73 9.94 -4.63 17.01
CA SER A 73 10.09 -3.17 16.93
C SER A 73 8.81 -2.48 16.45
N ALA A 74 8.61 -1.21 16.85
CA ALA A 74 7.43 -0.42 16.51
C ALA A 74 7.14 -0.32 15.00
N ASP A 75 8.16 -0.11 14.16
CA ASP A 75 7.98 -0.05 12.69
C ASP A 75 7.43 -1.35 12.11
N THR A 76 7.84 -2.49 12.67
CA THR A 76 7.33 -3.80 12.24
C THR A 76 5.87 -3.96 12.65
N VAL A 77 5.52 -3.50 13.85
CA VAL A 77 4.13 -3.52 14.35
C VAL A 77 3.21 -2.67 13.46
N GLU A 78 3.62 -1.47 13.04
CA GLU A 78 2.82 -0.62 12.14
C GLU A 78 2.62 -1.25 10.75
N SER A 79 3.66 -1.83 10.16
CA SER A 79 3.53 -2.52 8.87
C SER A 79 2.55 -3.69 8.97
N ARG A 80 2.65 -4.47 10.05
CA ARG A 80 1.81 -5.65 10.28
C ARG A 80 0.36 -5.28 10.61
N TYR A 81 0.13 -4.15 11.26
CA TYR A 81 -1.20 -3.59 11.45
C TYR A 81 -1.90 -3.31 10.10
N PHE A 82 -1.20 -2.69 9.15
CA PHE A 82 -1.78 -2.44 7.82
C PHE A 82 -1.92 -3.70 6.98
N ASP A 83 -1.11 -4.75 7.21
CA ASP A 83 -1.35 -6.07 6.62
C ASP A 83 -2.68 -6.65 7.13
N CYS A 84 -2.94 -6.60 8.44
CA CYS A 84 -4.24 -7.01 9.00
C CYS A 84 -5.40 -6.20 8.42
N TRP A 85 -5.16 -4.91 8.14
CA TRP A 85 -6.12 -4.02 7.50
C TRP A 85 -6.43 -4.43 6.07
N LEU A 86 -5.41 -4.85 5.31
CA LEU A 86 -5.58 -5.35 3.96
C LEU A 86 -6.35 -6.68 3.93
N GLU A 87 -5.98 -7.64 4.79
CA GLU A 87 -6.65 -8.93 4.90
C GLU A 87 -8.12 -8.76 5.31
N ALA A 88 -8.39 -7.97 6.34
CA ALA A 88 -9.76 -7.68 6.78
C ALA A 88 -10.58 -6.96 5.70
N ALA A 89 -9.95 -6.08 4.91
CA ALA A 89 -10.61 -5.39 3.81
C ALA A 89 -10.97 -6.37 2.69
N GLU A 90 -10.06 -7.25 2.28
CA GLU A 90 -10.32 -8.27 1.27
C GLU A 90 -11.47 -9.20 1.70
N ASP A 91 -11.41 -9.74 2.91
CA ASP A 91 -12.46 -10.60 3.48
C ASP A 91 -13.81 -9.90 3.55
N THR A 92 -13.82 -8.62 3.97
CA THR A 92 -15.07 -7.84 4.03
C THR A 92 -15.67 -7.72 2.64
N LEU A 93 -14.87 -7.36 1.64
CA LEU A 93 -15.39 -7.12 0.29
C LEU A 93 -15.84 -8.42 -0.40
N ILE A 94 -15.20 -9.55 -0.10
CA ILE A 94 -15.64 -10.88 -0.55
C ILE A 94 -16.99 -11.24 0.09
N ASP A 95 -17.10 -11.08 1.40
CA ASP A 95 -18.33 -11.38 2.14
C ASP A 95 -19.51 -10.50 1.72
N GLN A 96 -19.25 -9.23 1.39
CA GLN A 96 -20.25 -8.32 0.81
C GLN A 96 -20.55 -8.61 -0.68
N GLY A 97 -19.88 -9.58 -1.30
CA GLY A 97 -20.08 -9.97 -2.70
C GLY A 97 -19.61 -8.93 -3.72
N LEU A 98 -18.76 -7.99 -3.32
CA LEU A 98 -18.25 -6.91 -4.16
C LEU A 98 -17.03 -7.34 -4.99
N LEU A 99 -16.33 -8.37 -4.54
CA LEU A 99 -15.23 -8.99 -5.26
C LEU A 99 -15.15 -10.48 -4.93
N THR A 100 -14.46 -11.23 -5.78
CA THR A 100 -14.09 -12.62 -5.51
C THR A 100 -12.58 -12.74 -5.35
N GLU A 101 -12.12 -13.78 -4.65
CA GLU A 101 -10.68 -14.12 -4.61
C GLU A 101 -10.10 -14.27 -6.03
N GLN A 102 -10.90 -14.76 -6.97
CA GLN A 102 -10.50 -14.93 -8.36
C GLN A 102 -10.27 -13.57 -9.05
N ASP A 103 -11.06 -12.54 -8.74
CA ASP A 103 -10.89 -11.19 -9.29
C ASP A 103 -9.55 -10.58 -8.86
N VAL A 104 -9.21 -10.70 -7.58
CA VAL A 104 -7.93 -10.24 -7.02
C VAL A 104 -6.77 -10.96 -7.70
N ASN A 105 -6.83 -12.29 -7.76
CA ASN A 105 -5.81 -13.11 -8.39
C ASN A 105 -5.63 -12.79 -9.87
N ASN A 106 -6.73 -12.60 -10.61
CA ASN A 106 -6.70 -12.20 -12.00
C ASN A 106 -6.06 -10.82 -12.18
N LYS A 107 -6.39 -9.87 -11.30
CA LYS A 107 -5.82 -8.52 -11.33
C LYS A 107 -4.32 -8.53 -11.06
N ILE A 108 -3.87 -9.26 -10.04
CA ILE A 108 -2.45 -9.45 -9.71
C ILE A 108 -1.70 -10.02 -10.92
N LYS A 109 -2.21 -11.11 -11.52
CA LYS A 109 -1.61 -11.72 -12.71
C LYS A 109 -1.54 -10.74 -13.88
N SER A 110 -2.60 -9.96 -14.12
CA SER A 110 -2.64 -8.97 -15.19
C SER A 110 -1.61 -7.85 -14.98
N LEU A 111 -1.48 -7.34 -13.75
CA LEU A 111 -0.50 -6.32 -13.41
C LEU A 111 0.93 -6.86 -13.53
N GLY A 112 1.18 -8.09 -13.09
CA GLY A 112 2.47 -8.75 -13.25
C GLY A 112 2.91 -8.85 -14.72
N ARG A 113 1.99 -9.23 -15.62
CA ARG A 113 2.25 -9.24 -17.07
C ARG A 113 2.56 -7.85 -17.60
N LEU A 114 1.76 -6.85 -17.23
CA LEU A 114 1.97 -5.47 -17.68
C LEU A 114 3.33 -4.92 -17.23
N ILE A 115 3.68 -5.11 -15.96
CA ILE A 115 4.98 -4.66 -15.42
C ILE A 115 6.14 -5.37 -16.14
N ALA A 116 6.03 -6.67 -16.38
CA ALA A 116 7.04 -7.43 -17.10
C ALA A 116 7.22 -6.92 -18.54
N GLN A 117 6.11 -6.63 -19.23
CA GLN A 117 6.13 -6.06 -20.58
C GLN A 117 6.79 -4.68 -20.59
N THR A 118 6.36 -3.76 -19.72
CA THR A 118 6.94 -2.41 -19.65
C THR A 118 8.44 -2.47 -19.35
N ARG A 119 8.87 -3.33 -18.42
CA ARG A 119 10.30 -3.52 -18.12
C ARG A 119 11.07 -4.05 -19.32
N HIS A 120 10.49 -5.00 -20.06
CA HIS A 120 11.09 -5.54 -21.27
C HIS A 120 11.27 -4.45 -22.33
N GLU A 121 10.23 -3.68 -22.61
CA GLU A 121 10.25 -2.57 -23.58
C GLU A 121 11.30 -1.51 -23.23
N GLN A 122 11.42 -1.13 -21.96
CA GLN A 122 12.44 -0.18 -21.51
C GLN A 122 13.87 -0.73 -21.65
N THR A 123 14.06 -2.03 -21.39
CA THR A 123 15.37 -2.68 -21.52
C THR A 123 15.83 -2.74 -22.98
N VAL A 124 14.92 -3.07 -23.91
CA VAL A 124 15.21 -3.09 -25.35
C VAL A 124 15.52 -1.68 -25.85
N ARG A 125 14.73 -0.67 -25.46
CA ARG A 125 14.97 0.73 -25.82
C ARG A 125 16.35 1.22 -25.37
N HIS A 126 16.73 0.93 -24.12
CA HIS A 126 18.05 1.33 -23.61
C HIS A 126 19.22 0.66 -24.34
N LYS A 127 19.08 -0.60 -24.76
CA LYS A 127 20.11 -1.29 -25.56
C LYS A 127 20.26 -0.69 -26.95
N ASN A 128 19.16 -0.30 -27.59
CA ASN A 128 19.22 0.31 -28.93
C ASN A 128 19.84 1.71 -28.89
N LEU A 129 19.57 2.51 -27.85
CA LEU A 129 20.17 3.84 -27.65
C LEU A 129 21.67 3.81 -27.29
N ALA A 130 22.18 2.67 -26.80
CA ALA A 130 23.60 2.49 -26.47
C ALA A 130 24.43 1.86 -27.61
N ALA A 131 23.77 1.47 -28.70
CA ALA A 131 24.39 0.87 -29.88
C ALA A 131 24.56 1.87 -31.04
N ASP A 132 23.98 3.08 -30.92
CA ASP A 132 24.15 4.24 -31.79
C ASP A 132 25.11 5.27 -31.15
#